data_AF-A0A6L8ELX3-F1
#
_entry.id   AF-A0A6L8ELX3-F1
#
_cell.length_a   1.000
_cell.length_b   1.000
_cell.length_c   1.000
_cell.angle_alpha   90.00
_cell.angle_beta   90.00
_cell.angle_gamma   90.00
#
_symmetry.space_group_name_H-M   'P 1'
#
loop_
_entity.id
_entity.type
_entity.pdbx_description
1 polymer ?
#
loop_
_entity_poly.entity_id
_entity_poly.type
_entity_poly.pdbx_seq_one_letter_code
_entity_poly.pdbx_strand_id
1 'polypeptide(L)'
;MAGLTAQVYDCFICDINALKPGNVGRHGAGHGMEYADFATSAEIISPILCDRRLGIGRKILSSVEATRAAVHCNTNLGMILLIAPIIRVFHEHGLQADFRRTVKSTLKSLGRQEAQDIFAAIRLANPGGLGKADRYDVNSLPDIDIYSAMEAAQDRDLVARQYANGYREVVDLGVKCLQNQFDRWNSVEWAVVACYL
;
A
#
# COMPACT_ATOMS: atom_id res chain seq x y z
N MET A 1 -8.78 -21.61 8.99
CA MET A 1 -8.75 -20.30 8.30
C MET A 1 -7.42 -19.65 8.66
N ALA A 2 -6.57 -19.36 7.69
CA ALA A 2 -5.33 -18.62 7.96
C ALA A 2 -5.68 -17.23 8.53
N GLY A 3 -4.95 -16.78 9.56
CA GLY A 3 -5.21 -15.47 10.19
C GLY A 3 -4.93 -14.31 9.22
N LEU A 4 -5.46 -13.11 9.52
CA LEU A 4 -5.29 -11.93 8.66
C LEU A 4 -3.83 -11.64 8.30
N THR A 5 -2.89 -11.84 9.24
CA THR A 5 -1.45 -11.68 8.99
C THR A 5 -0.95 -12.56 7.85
N ALA A 6 -1.40 -13.81 7.78
CA ALA A 6 -1.03 -14.73 6.71
C ALA A 6 -1.64 -14.29 5.37
N GLN A 7 -2.89 -13.82 5.37
CA GLN A 7 -3.53 -13.28 4.16
C GLN A 7 -2.80 -12.04 3.64
N VAL A 8 -2.40 -11.14 4.54
CA VAL A 8 -1.61 -9.95 4.19
C VAL A 8 -0.28 -10.37 3.58
N TYR A 9 0.45 -11.29 4.23
CA TYR A 9 1.70 -11.85 3.69
C TYR A 9 1.49 -12.45 2.30
N ASP A 10 0.46 -13.28 2.12
CA ASP A 10 0.15 -13.92 0.83
C ASP A 10 -0.16 -12.88 -0.26
N CYS A 11 -0.82 -11.76 0.08
CA CYS A 11 -1.04 -10.66 -0.87
C CYS A 11 0.30 -10.05 -1.36
N PHE A 12 1.26 -9.83 -0.46
CA PHE A 12 2.58 -9.33 -0.85
C PHE A 12 3.31 -10.34 -1.72
N ILE A 13 3.36 -11.62 -1.32
CA ILE A 13 4.04 -12.66 -2.10
C ILE A 13 3.40 -12.86 -3.47
N CYS A 14 2.07 -12.80 -3.56
CA CYS A 14 1.36 -12.93 -4.82
C CYS A 14 1.73 -11.81 -5.82
N ASP A 15 1.81 -10.56 -5.34
CA ASP A 15 2.23 -9.44 -6.18
C ASP A 15 3.67 -9.61 -6.70
N ILE A 16 4.59 -10.12 -5.88
CA ILE A 16 6.00 -10.28 -6.23
C ILE A 16 6.23 -11.48 -7.16
N ASN A 17 5.41 -12.51 -7.06
CA ASN A 17 5.46 -13.67 -7.94
C ASN A 17 4.88 -13.39 -9.33
N ALA A 18 3.90 -12.49 -9.44
CA ALA A 18 3.29 -12.16 -10.71
C ALA A 18 4.31 -11.60 -11.72
N LEU A 19 4.26 -12.13 -12.95
CA LEU A 19 5.04 -11.62 -14.08
C LEU A 19 4.55 -10.22 -14.48
N LYS A 20 5.33 -9.20 -14.15
CA LYS A 20 5.02 -7.79 -14.40
C LYS A 20 6.19 -7.11 -15.14
N PRO A 21 6.26 -7.18 -16.48
CA PRO A 21 7.40 -6.65 -17.25
C PRO A 21 7.69 -5.17 -16.96
N GLY A 22 8.90 -4.87 -16.47
CA GLY A 22 9.30 -3.50 -16.09
C GLY A 22 9.18 -3.22 -14.59
N ASN A 23 8.49 -4.07 -13.82
CA ASN A 23 8.52 -4.04 -12.36
C ASN A 23 9.62 -4.96 -11.83
N VAL A 24 10.10 -4.64 -10.62
CA VAL A 24 10.99 -5.53 -9.88
C VAL A 24 10.16 -6.61 -9.18
N GLY A 25 10.64 -7.86 -9.21
CA GLY A 25 9.98 -9.00 -8.58
C GLY A 25 10.69 -10.31 -8.90
N ARG A 26 9.97 -11.44 -8.82
CA ARG A 26 10.54 -12.78 -9.09
C ARG A 26 11.18 -12.91 -10.48
N HIS A 27 10.64 -12.20 -11.46
CA HIS A 27 11.00 -12.32 -12.88
C HIS A 27 11.85 -11.15 -13.41
N GLY A 28 12.24 -10.21 -12.56
CA GLY A 28 13.05 -9.06 -12.97
C GLY A 28 13.72 -8.40 -11.76
N ALA A 29 15.05 -8.38 -11.75
CA ALA A 29 15.81 -7.57 -10.81
C ALA A 29 15.90 -6.13 -11.32
N GLY A 30 15.95 -5.17 -10.40
CA GLY A 30 16.05 -3.76 -10.76
C GLY A 30 16.21 -2.88 -9.53
N HIS A 31 16.82 -1.71 -9.71
CA HIS A 31 17.06 -0.75 -8.62
C HIS A 31 17.82 -1.33 -7.41
N GLY A 32 18.65 -2.35 -7.63
CA GLY A 32 19.42 -3.02 -6.58
C GLY A 32 18.60 -3.88 -5.62
N MET A 33 17.39 -4.28 -6.01
CA MET A 33 16.51 -5.14 -5.21
C MET A 33 16.34 -6.51 -5.85
N GLU A 34 16.27 -7.54 -5.00
CA GLU A 34 16.05 -8.94 -5.38
C GLU A 34 14.77 -9.49 -4.77
N TYR A 35 14.26 -10.61 -5.30
CA TYR A 35 13.08 -11.30 -4.76
C TYR A 35 13.14 -11.51 -3.24
N ALA A 36 14.31 -11.91 -2.74
CA ALA A 36 14.52 -12.17 -1.31
C ALA A 36 14.23 -10.91 -0.46
N ASP A 37 14.61 -9.72 -0.94
CA ASP A 37 14.34 -8.47 -0.22
C ASP A 37 12.85 -8.24 -0.03
N PHE A 38 12.05 -8.46 -1.08
CA PHE A 38 10.59 -8.31 -0.99
C PHE A 38 9.95 -9.37 -0.08
N ALA A 39 10.41 -10.63 -0.17
CA ALA A 39 9.89 -11.71 0.67
C ALA A 39 10.20 -11.47 2.15
N THR A 40 11.45 -11.11 2.48
CA THR A 40 11.86 -10.71 3.84
C THR A 40 11.05 -9.50 4.32
N SER A 41 10.85 -8.51 3.45
CA SER A 41 10.03 -7.35 3.79
C SER A 41 8.59 -7.75 4.11
N ALA A 42 7.96 -8.60 3.30
CA ALA A 42 6.59 -9.09 3.51
C ALA A 42 6.43 -9.82 4.85
N GLU A 43 7.38 -10.68 5.21
CA GLU A 43 7.39 -11.40 6.48
C GLU A 43 7.41 -10.45 7.68
N ILE A 44 8.26 -9.42 7.62
CA ILE A 44 8.46 -8.47 8.72
C ILE A 44 7.27 -7.52 8.87
N ILE A 45 6.73 -6.99 7.77
CA ILE A 45 5.68 -5.94 7.85
C ILE A 45 4.29 -6.49 8.10
N SER A 46 3.99 -7.72 7.69
CA SER A 46 2.64 -8.30 7.81
C SER A 46 2.10 -8.27 9.26
N PRO A 47 2.84 -8.69 10.30
CA PRO A 47 2.37 -8.57 11.67
C PRO A 47 2.20 -7.11 12.14
N ILE A 48 3.05 -6.19 11.68
CA ILE A 48 2.95 -4.75 12.00
C ILE A 48 1.67 -4.16 11.42
N LEU A 49 1.42 -4.44 10.13
CA LEU A 49 0.21 -4.04 9.42
C LEU A 49 -1.05 -4.60 10.05
N CYS A 50 -0.99 -5.78 10.68
CA CYS A 50 -2.12 -6.40 11.38
C CYS A 50 -2.24 -6.05 12.88
N ASP A 51 -1.33 -5.26 13.47
CA ASP A 51 -1.43 -4.90 14.89
C ASP A 51 -2.58 -3.92 15.17
N ARG A 52 -3.66 -4.40 15.81
CA ARG A 52 -4.86 -3.59 16.08
C ARG A 52 -4.62 -2.37 16.96
N ARG A 53 -3.50 -2.31 17.68
CA ARG A 53 -3.15 -1.22 18.59
C ARG A 53 -2.63 0.02 17.85
N LEU A 54 -2.18 -0.15 16.61
CA LEU A 54 -1.56 0.93 15.84
C LEU A 54 -2.58 1.65 14.93
N GLY A 55 -2.43 2.97 14.82
CA GLY A 55 -3.06 3.79 13.79
C GLY A 55 -2.50 3.51 12.39
N ILE A 56 -3.13 4.07 11.34
CA ILE A 56 -2.71 3.88 9.95
C ILE A 56 -1.29 4.42 9.74
N GLY A 57 -1.02 5.65 10.17
CA GLY A 57 0.28 6.29 10.04
C GLY A 57 1.36 5.53 10.78
N ARG A 58 1.11 5.12 12.03
CA ARG A 58 2.09 4.36 12.81
C ARG A 58 2.38 2.98 12.22
N LYS A 59 1.39 2.30 11.62
CA LYS A 59 1.59 1.05 10.87
C LYS A 59 2.52 1.26 9.70
N ILE A 60 2.27 2.30 8.90
CA ILE A 60 3.04 2.63 7.70
C ILE A 60 4.49 2.96 8.10
N LEU A 61 4.68 3.88 9.05
CA LEU A 61 6.01 4.28 9.51
C LEU A 61 6.80 3.10 10.09
N SER A 62 6.21 2.34 11.02
CA SER A 62 6.90 1.19 11.62
C SER A 62 7.25 0.11 10.58
N SER A 63 6.39 -0.08 9.55
CA SER A 63 6.66 -1.03 8.47
C SER A 63 7.82 -0.59 7.59
N VAL A 64 7.91 0.71 7.28
CA VAL A 64 9.04 1.28 6.53
C VAL A 64 10.33 1.24 7.35
N GLU A 65 10.27 1.59 8.64
CA GLU A 65 11.41 1.48 9.58
C GLU A 65 11.95 0.04 9.59
N ALA A 66 11.07 -0.95 9.75
CA ALA A 66 11.45 -2.35 9.79
C ALA A 66 12.01 -2.86 8.45
N THR A 67 11.39 -2.45 7.32
CA THR A 67 11.89 -2.78 5.98
C THR A 67 13.30 -2.21 5.75
N ARG A 68 13.51 -0.93 6.07
CA ARG A 68 14.82 -0.28 5.94
C ARG A 68 15.90 -0.92 6.81
N ALA A 69 15.55 -1.34 8.02
CA ALA A 69 16.47 -2.03 8.92
C ALA A 69 16.89 -3.42 8.39
N ALA A 70 15.98 -4.13 7.71
CA ALA A 70 16.20 -5.49 7.26
C ALA A 70 16.88 -5.59 5.88
N VAL A 71 16.45 -4.78 4.91
CA VAL A 71 16.85 -4.94 3.50
C VAL A 71 17.45 -3.68 2.86
N HIS A 72 17.51 -2.56 3.61
CA HIS A 72 18.12 -1.29 3.22
C HIS A 72 17.57 -0.58 1.96
N CYS A 73 16.64 -1.21 1.24
CA CYS A 73 15.97 -0.68 0.05
C CYS A 73 14.46 -0.49 0.29
N ASN A 74 13.78 0.17 -0.65
CA ASN A 74 12.33 0.38 -0.61
C ASN A 74 11.63 -0.65 -1.52
N THR A 75 11.17 -1.73 -0.92
CA THR A 75 10.50 -2.83 -1.62
C THR A 75 8.97 -2.66 -1.70
N ASN A 76 8.36 -1.85 -0.84
CA ASN A 76 6.94 -2.03 -0.53
C ASN A 76 6.18 -0.76 -0.10
N LEU A 77 6.76 0.44 -0.19
CA LEU A 77 6.10 1.66 0.29
C LEU A 77 4.69 1.84 -0.30
N GLY A 78 4.54 1.74 -1.63
CA GLY A 78 3.25 1.92 -2.28
C GLY A 78 2.20 0.92 -1.81
N MET A 79 2.61 -0.34 -1.63
CA MET A 79 1.74 -1.40 -1.12
C MET A 79 1.34 -1.17 0.33
N ILE A 80 2.29 -0.79 1.19
CA ILE A 80 2.06 -0.44 2.60
C ILE A 80 1.05 0.71 2.72
N LEU A 81 1.24 1.77 1.93
CA LEU A 81 0.33 2.92 1.88
C LEU A 81 -1.09 2.47 1.48
N LEU A 82 -1.23 1.62 0.47
CA LEU A 82 -2.54 1.17 0.00
C LEU A 82 -3.22 0.20 0.97
N ILE A 83 -2.49 -0.73 1.58
CA ILE A 83 -3.09 -1.82 2.38
C ILE A 83 -3.41 -1.41 3.82
N ALA A 84 -2.66 -0.48 4.42
CA ALA A 84 -2.88 -0.09 5.81
C ALA A 84 -4.30 0.47 6.08
N PRO A 85 -4.88 1.35 5.23
CA PRO A 85 -6.26 1.79 5.37
C PRO A 85 -7.28 0.67 5.18
N ILE A 86 -7.03 -0.27 4.24
CA ILE A 86 -7.89 -1.44 4.02
C ILE A 86 -7.96 -2.28 5.29
N ILE A 87 -6.81 -2.58 5.89
CA ILE A 87 -6.72 -3.36 7.14
C ILE A 87 -7.41 -2.63 8.29
N ARG A 88 -7.25 -1.30 8.39
CA ARG A 88 -7.94 -0.50 9.42
C ARG A 88 -9.45 -0.64 9.30
N VAL A 89 -10.00 -0.44 8.10
CA VAL A 89 -11.43 -0.58 7.83
C VAL A 89 -11.90 -2.00 8.15
N PHE A 90 -11.16 -3.03 7.73
CA PHE A 90 -11.50 -4.41 8.04
C PHE A 90 -11.50 -4.70 9.55
N HIS A 91 -10.57 -4.12 10.31
CA HIS A 91 -10.53 -4.30 11.75
C HIS A 91 -11.67 -3.62 12.52
N GLU A 92 -12.13 -2.47 12.04
CA GLU A 92 -13.19 -1.68 12.68
C GLU A 92 -14.59 -2.14 12.26
N HIS A 93 -14.73 -2.57 11.00
CA HIS A 93 -16.03 -2.77 10.38
C HIS A 93 -16.19 -4.16 9.74
N GLY A 94 -15.14 -4.96 9.62
CA GLY A 94 -15.17 -6.21 8.87
C GLY A 94 -15.27 -6.00 7.35
N LEU A 95 -15.75 -7.00 6.62
CA LEU A 95 -16.04 -6.87 5.19
C LEU A 95 -17.29 -5.98 5.00
N GLN A 96 -17.15 -4.92 4.21
CA GLN A 96 -18.18 -3.90 4.02
C GLN A 96 -18.68 -3.88 2.58
N ALA A 97 -20.01 -3.84 2.40
CA ALA A 97 -20.62 -3.70 1.08
C ALA A 97 -20.30 -2.34 0.43
N ASP A 98 -20.23 -1.26 1.23
CA ASP A 98 -19.84 0.08 0.78
C ASP A 98 -18.42 0.44 1.23
N PHE A 99 -17.46 -0.45 0.94
CA PHE A 99 -16.05 -0.27 1.33
C PHE A 99 -15.50 1.11 0.95
N ARG A 100 -15.85 1.62 -0.24
CA ARG A 100 -15.35 2.90 -0.76
C ARG A 100 -15.79 4.09 0.09
N ARG A 101 -17.06 4.14 0.51
CA ARG A 101 -17.53 5.18 1.43
C ARG A 101 -16.84 5.06 2.78
N THR A 102 -16.73 3.84 3.30
CA THR A 102 -16.14 3.58 4.62
C THR A 102 -14.67 3.99 4.66
N VAL A 103 -13.85 3.53 3.71
CA VAL A 103 -12.41 3.89 3.66
C VAL A 103 -12.21 5.39 3.48
N LYS A 104 -13.04 6.05 2.64
CA LYS A 104 -12.97 7.50 2.46
C LYS A 104 -13.32 8.24 3.75
N SER A 105 -14.32 7.79 4.49
CA SER A 105 -14.66 8.37 5.80
C SER A 105 -13.55 8.17 6.82
N THR A 106 -12.96 6.96 6.89
CA THR A 106 -11.82 6.66 7.76
C THR A 106 -10.65 7.59 7.45
N LEU A 107 -10.27 7.74 6.17
CA LEU A 107 -9.16 8.61 5.76
C LEU A 107 -9.41 10.09 6.09
N LYS A 108 -10.63 10.59 5.91
CA LYS A 108 -11.01 11.96 6.27
C LYS A 108 -11.02 12.23 7.77
N SER A 109 -11.13 11.18 8.58
CA SER A 109 -11.13 11.29 10.04
C SER A 109 -9.73 11.29 10.66
N LEU A 110 -8.68 11.04 9.85
CA LEU A 110 -7.31 10.94 10.35
C LEU A 110 -6.80 12.30 10.81
N GLY A 111 -6.21 12.30 12.01
CA GLY A 111 -5.62 13.50 12.61
C GLY A 111 -4.22 13.82 12.05
N ARG A 112 -3.69 14.96 12.48
CA ARG A 112 -2.37 15.45 12.06
C ARG A 112 -1.22 14.49 12.35
N GLN A 113 -1.27 13.76 13.47
CA GLN A 113 -0.22 12.78 13.81
C GLN A 113 -0.10 11.68 12.75
N GLU A 114 -1.23 11.21 12.22
CA GLU A 114 -1.23 10.20 11.16
C GLU A 114 -0.58 10.73 9.88
N ALA A 115 -0.80 12.01 9.55
CA ALA A 115 -0.14 12.66 8.42
C ALA A 115 1.38 12.76 8.64
N GLN A 116 1.81 13.16 9.84
CA GLN A 116 3.23 13.25 10.19
C GLN A 116 3.94 11.90 10.07
N ASP A 117 3.33 10.84 10.59
CA ASP A 117 3.89 9.49 10.51
C ASP A 117 3.98 9.01 9.04
N ILE A 118 2.96 9.27 8.22
CA ILE A 118 2.97 8.90 6.80
C ILE A 118 4.03 9.68 6.02
N PHE A 119 4.16 10.98 6.26
CA PHE A 119 5.21 11.80 5.64
C PHE A 119 6.61 11.34 6.06
N ALA A 120 6.79 11.02 7.34
CA ALA A 120 8.05 10.46 7.85
C ALA A 120 8.37 9.13 7.16
N ALA A 121 7.36 8.26 6.99
CA ALA A 121 7.53 6.99 6.31
C ALA A 121 7.91 7.16 4.83
N ILE A 122 7.23 8.04 4.09
CA ILE A 122 7.53 8.30 2.68
C ILE A 122 8.96 8.84 2.53
N ARG A 123 9.36 9.78 3.39
CA ARG A 123 10.71 10.35 3.39
C ARG A 123 11.78 9.31 3.72
N LEU A 124 11.53 8.47 4.72
CA LEU A 124 12.43 7.39 5.12
C LEU A 124 12.57 6.33 4.00
N ALA A 125 11.48 5.99 3.33
CA ALA A 125 11.50 5.07 2.19
C ALA A 125 12.26 5.64 0.98
N ASN A 126 12.28 6.97 0.82
CA ASN A 126 12.95 7.68 -0.28
C ASN A 126 12.63 7.08 -1.66
N PRO A 127 11.34 6.99 -2.06
CA PRO A 127 10.96 6.42 -3.34
C PRO A 127 11.44 7.28 -4.51
N GLY A 128 11.72 6.64 -5.64
CA GLY A 128 11.98 7.34 -6.89
C GLY A 128 10.75 8.13 -7.38
N GLY A 129 10.98 9.22 -8.10
CA GLY A 129 9.91 9.97 -8.79
C GLY A 129 9.16 11.01 -7.95
N LEU A 130 9.45 11.16 -6.65
CA LEU A 130 8.81 12.18 -5.80
C LEU A 130 9.06 13.62 -6.28
N GLY A 131 10.27 13.91 -6.78
CA GLY A 131 10.66 15.26 -7.17
C GLY A 131 10.50 16.28 -6.02
N LYS A 132 10.28 17.54 -6.38
CA LYS A 132 9.88 18.62 -5.45
C LYS A 132 8.43 18.96 -5.74
N ALA A 133 7.61 19.11 -4.69
CA ALA A 133 6.22 19.51 -4.82
C ALA A 133 6.02 20.96 -4.38
N ASP A 134 5.25 21.74 -5.16
CA ASP A 134 4.93 23.12 -4.81
C ASP A 134 4.04 23.22 -3.56
N ARG A 135 3.24 22.18 -3.29
CA ARG A 135 2.35 22.09 -2.13
C ARG A 135 2.56 20.77 -1.40
N TYR A 136 2.67 20.86 -0.09
CA TYR A 136 2.78 19.74 0.84
C TYR A 136 3.90 18.75 0.48
N ASP A 137 5.08 19.30 0.20
CA ASP A 137 6.28 18.51 -0.09
C ASP A 137 6.61 17.60 1.10
N VAL A 138 6.82 16.30 0.83
CA VAL A 138 7.09 15.29 1.85
C VAL A 138 8.41 15.50 2.61
N ASN A 139 9.31 16.35 2.07
CA ASN A 139 10.51 16.80 2.76
C ASN A 139 10.24 17.86 3.82
N SER A 140 9.03 18.44 3.85
CA SER A 140 8.60 19.38 4.90
C SER A 140 7.79 18.68 5.98
N LEU A 141 7.62 19.31 7.14
CA LEU A 141 6.70 18.82 8.17
C LEU A 141 5.27 19.14 7.73
N PRO A 142 4.33 18.16 7.68
CA PRO A 142 2.97 18.46 7.29
C PRO A 142 2.25 19.24 8.40
N ASP A 143 1.60 20.34 8.01
CA ASP A 143 0.71 21.15 8.85
C ASP A 143 -0.78 20.83 8.64
N ILE A 144 -1.09 20.12 7.56
CA ILE A 144 -2.43 19.67 7.17
C ILE A 144 -2.69 18.18 7.46
N ASP A 145 -3.93 17.75 7.30
CA ASP A 145 -4.31 16.34 7.36
C ASP A 145 -3.87 15.57 6.10
N ILE A 146 -3.77 14.24 6.23
CA ILE A 146 -3.27 13.38 5.16
C ILE A 146 -4.22 13.32 3.96
N TYR A 147 -5.53 13.44 4.18
CA TYR A 147 -6.50 13.39 3.09
C TYR A 147 -6.31 14.60 2.16
N SER A 148 -6.21 15.80 2.74
CA SER A 148 -5.93 17.04 2.00
C SER A 148 -4.59 16.99 1.25
N ALA A 149 -3.56 16.39 1.86
CA ALA A 149 -2.24 16.25 1.23
C ALA A 149 -2.32 15.32 0.00
N MET A 150 -2.98 14.18 0.15
CA MET A 150 -3.16 13.19 -0.92
C MET A 150 -4.07 13.74 -2.04
N GLU A 151 -5.10 14.50 -1.70
CA GLU A 151 -5.96 15.18 -2.68
C GLU A 151 -5.17 16.18 -3.54
N ALA A 152 -4.22 16.91 -2.97
CA ALA A 152 -3.34 17.82 -3.71
C ALA A 152 -2.31 17.12 -4.60
N ALA A 153 -2.08 15.81 -4.42
CA ALA A 153 -1.13 15.00 -5.18
C ALA A 153 -1.81 14.02 -6.16
N GLN A 154 -3.14 13.88 -6.14
CA GLN A 154 -3.90 12.85 -6.86
C GLN A 154 -3.66 12.77 -8.37
N ASP A 155 -3.31 13.89 -9.00
CA ASP A 155 -3.11 13.94 -10.46
C ASP A 155 -1.75 13.37 -10.85
N ARG A 156 -0.74 13.51 -9.99
CA ARG A 156 0.66 13.07 -10.24
C ARG A 156 1.01 11.75 -9.56
N ASP A 157 0.27 11.33 -8.53
CA ASP A 157 0.54 10.12 -7.76
C ASP A 157 -0.72 9.24 -7.67
N LEU A 158 -0.60 7.99 -8.15
CA LEU A 158 -1.71 7.04 -8.20
C LEU A 158 -2.13 6.50 -6.82
N VAL A 159 -1.19 6.41 -5.86
CA VAL A 159 -1.50 6.06 -4.47
C VAL A 159 -2.30 7.20 -3.84
N ALA A 160 -1.85 8.44 -4.01
CA ALA A 160 -2.56 9.61 -3.54
C ALA A 160 -3.98 9.71 -4.15
N ARG A 161 -4.12 9.33 -5.43
CA ARG A 161 -5.42 9.24 -6.09
C ARG A 161 -6.36 8.26 -5.42
N GLN A 162 -5.89 7.09 -4.97
CA GLN A 162 -6.72 6.13 -4.25
C GLN A 162 -7.21 6.69 -2.91
N TYR A 163 -6.35 7.43 -2.21
CA TYR A 163 -6.74 8.10 -0.96
C TYR A 163 -7.84 9.14 -1.20
N ALA A 164 -7.69 9.98 -2.23
CA ALA A 164 -8.63 11.06 -2.54
C ALA A 164 -10.00 10.55 -3.05
N ASN A 165 -9.99 9.52 -3.89
CA ASN A 165 -11.22 9.04 -4.54
C ASN A 165 -11.89 7.83 -3.84
N GLY A 166 -11.32 7.38 -2.72
CA GLY A 166 -11.83 6.25 -1.94
C GLY A 166 -11.64 4.92 -2.66
N TYR A 167 -10.42 4.66 -3.14
CA TYR A 167 -10.00 3.39 -3.74
C TYR A 167 -10.82 2.98 -4.97
N ARG A 168 -11.24 3.97 -5.77
CA ARG A 168 -12.13 3.74 -6.91
C ARG A 168 -11.51 2.75 -7.90
N GLU A 169 -10.27 2.97 -8.32
CA GLU A 169 -9.64 2.10 -9.31
C GLU A 169 -9.39 0.70 -8.75
N VAL A 170 -8.98 0.60 -7.47
CA VAL A 170 -8.81 -0.70 -6.80
C VAL A 170 -10.11 -1.51 -6.81
N VAL A 171 -11.24 -0.89 -6.45
CA VAL A 171 -12.53 -1.60 -6.34
C VAL A 171 -13.21 -1.77 -7.69
N ASP A 172 -13.37 -0.69 -8.45
CA ASP A 172 -14.21 -0.70 -9.64
C ASP A 172 -13.51 -1.35 -10.85
N LEU A 173 -12.17 -1.39 -10.86
CA LEU A 173 -11.36 -2.00 -11.91
C LEU A 173 -10.58 -3.22 -11.40
N GLY A 174 -9.77 -3.06 -10.36
CA GLY A 174 -8.86 -4.09 -9.87
C GLY A 174 -9.58 -5.35 -9.39
N VAL A 175 -10.52 -5.22 -8.45
CA VAL A 175 -11.29 -6.36 -7.92
C VAL A 175 -12.09 -7.05 -9.02
N LYS A 176 -12.76 -6.29 -9.90
CA LYS A 176 -13.51 -6.88 -11.02
C LYS A 176 -12.61 -7.62 -12.00
N CYS A 177 -11.45 -7.05 -12.33
CA CYS A 177 -10.46 -7.71 -13.16
C CYS A 177 -10.01 -9.03 -12.50
N LEU A 178 -9.61 -8.99 -11.23
CA LEU A 178 -9.13 -10.17 -10.52
C LEU A 178 -10.18 -11.28 -10.49
N GLN A 179 -11.45 -10.94 -10.22
CA GLN A 179 -12.56 -11.91 -10.23
C GLN A 179 -12.74 -12.53 -11.62
N ASN A 180 -12.86 -11.71 -12.67
CA ASN A 180 -13.08 -12.20 -14.03
C ASN A 180 -11.94 -13.11 -14.53
N GLN A 181 -10.69 -12.75 -14.22
CA GLN A 181 -9.53 -13.54 -14.64
C GLN A 181 -9.33 -14.80 -13.78
N PHE A 182 -9.66 -14.71 -12.48
CA PHE A 182 -9.67 -15.88 -11.61
C PHE A 182 -10.71 -16.90 -12.07
N ASP A 183 -11.93 -16.46 -12.42
CA ASP A 183 -12.97 -17.35 -12.94
C ASP A 183 -12.55 -18.02 -14.26
N ARG A 184 -11.74 -17.34 -15.06
CA ARG A 184 -11.24 -17.86 -16.35
C ARG A 184 -10.13 -18.91 -16.19
N TRP A 185 -9.20 -18.71 -15.27
CA TRP A 185 -7.96 -19.50 -15.19
C TRP A 185 -7.79 -20.29 -13.91
N ASN A 186 -8.66 -20.09 -12.92
CA ASN A 186 -8.59 -20.68 -11.58
C ASN A 186 -7.19 -20.50 -10.95
N SER A 187 -6.58 -19.34 -11.17
CA SER A 187 -5.24 -19.00 -10.71
C SER A 187 -5.16 -17.54 -10.31
N VAL A 188 -4.86 -17.28 -9.03
CA VAL A 188 -4.69 -15.92 -8.52
C VAL A 188 -3.48 -15.25 -9.15
N GLU A 189 -2.38 -15.98 -9.33
CA GLU A 189 -1.14 -15.45 -9.95
C GLU A 189 -1.40 -14.95 -11.37
N TRP A 190 -2.08 -15.75 -12.22
CA TRP A 190 -2.43 -15.32 -13.57
C TRP A 190 -3.47 -14.20 -13.60
N ALA A 191 -4.40 -14.18 -12.64
CA ALA A 191 -5.33 -13.07 -12.49
C ALA A 191 -4.58 -11.76 -12.18
N VAL A 192 -3.59 -11.78 -11.29
CA VAL A 192 -2.75 -10.61 -10.98
C VAL A 192 -1.95 -10.17 -12.21
N VAL A 193 -1.36 -11.11 -12.96
CA VAL A 193 -0.66 -10.79 -14.21
C VAL A 193 -1.57 -10.09 -15.21
N ALA A 194 -2.79 -10.59 -15.41
CA ALA A 194 -3.72 -9.97 -16.36
C ALA A 194 -4.27 -8.62 -15.90
N CYS A 195 -4.35 -8.36 -14.60
CA CYS A 195 -4.74 -7.04 -14.11
C CYS A 195 -3.61 -6.02 -14.09
N TYR A 196 -2.37 -6.47 -14.26
CA TYR A 196 -1.21 -5.60 -14.47
C TYR A 196 -1.14 -5.05 -15.89
N LEU A 197 -1.58 -5.83 -16.89
CA LEU A 197 -1.57 -5.47 -18.32
C LEU A 197 -2.69 -4.48 -18.68
#